data_AF-A0A9W2XSE8-F1
#
_entry.id   AF-A0A9W2XSE8-F1
#
_cell.length_a   1.000
_cell.length_b   1.000
_cell.length_c   1.000
_cell.angle_alpha   90.00
_cell.angle_beta   90.00
_cell.angle_gamma   90.00
#
_symmetry.space_group_name_H-M   'P 1'
#
loop_
_entity.id
_entity.type
_entity.pdbx_description
1 polymer ?
#
loop_
_entity_poly.entity_id
_entity_poly.type
_entity_poly.pdbx_seq_one_letter_code
_entity_poly.pdbx_strand_id
1 'polypeptide(L)'
;MFLFQQEVVMTVAACGSVRSIKALWETRIKRREEEQSRRSLRGGAMVRLSLGVWEDRAALARLKDKLQMEDGCLILRIEHEEWKSLPSCLIQLREVQEWQIHRAGLQKIPPFISSFQSLLVLDLSRNGISEIPKQIGKLTRLRELMLNYNRIQFVPVELSYCESLEKLELAMNRVLSCLPDQFRNLNRLQHLDLSMNDFTCLPDSVVGLPALEWLDMGGNRLQHLPEDIHRLVLLSEPCTHPQLASQQHRCVLRMGKLHTFWLQRNELQKLPENISRMSGLDTLVLSSNRLKDIPPLMEDMSQLRFVNFRDNPLTLDVTLPSRKMEANMDEEDQEDDREMYGREFMKLYIREARTRAYTVLDMHRTSR
;
A
#
# COMPACT_ATOMS: atom_id res chain seq x y z
N MET A 1 -35.12 35.37 -65.62
CA MET A 1 -34.57 36.41 -66.50
C MET A 1 -34.87 37.76 -65.83
N PHE A 2 -33.83 38.46 -65.33
CA PHE A 2 -33.80 39.81 -64.70
C PHE A 2 -34.85 40.13 -63.60
N LEU A 3 -34.53 40.52 -62.34
CA LEU A 3 -33.61 41.51 -61.74
C LEU A 3 -34.07 42.99 -61.84
N PHE A 4 -34.38 43.56 -60.65
CA PHE A 4 -34.30 44.99 -60.25
C PHE A 4 -35.29 45.98 -60.94
N GLN A 5 -35.75 47.13 -60.38
CA GLN A 5 -35.34 47.91 -59.21
C GLN A 5 -36.45 48.90 -58.69
N GLN A 6 -36.40 49.30 -57.40
CA GLN A 6 -36.82 50.59 -56.75
C GLN A 6 -38.29 51.14 -56.83
N GLU A 7 -39.00 51.37 -55.71
CA GLU A 7 -39.14 52.62 -54.87
C GLU A 7 -40.20 53.63 -55.40
N VAL A 8 -41.03 54.39 -54.64
CA VAL A 8 -41.08 54.72 -53.19
C VAL A 8 -42.54 55.00 -52.69
N VAL A 9 -42.79 54.62 -51.43
CA VAL A 9 -43.76 55.00 -50.36
C VAL A 9 -44.95 56.00 -50.57
N MET A 10 -46.15 55.60 -50.07
CA MET A 10 -47.23 56.33 -49.32
C MET A 10 -48.68 55.89 -49.74
N THR A 11 -49.78 55.91 -48.95
CA THR A 11 -50.02 56.16 -47.49
C THR A 11 -51.20 55.33 -46.90
N VAL A 12 -50.95 54.59 -45.81
CA VAL A 12 -51.72 54.42 -44.54
C VAL A 12 -53.26 54.60 -44.46
N ALA A 13 -53.97 53.58 -43.94
CA ALA A 13 -54.92 53.68 -42.78
C ALA A 13 -55.39 52.29 -42.23
N ALA A 14 -55.78 52.26 -40.94
CA ALA A 14 -56.53 51.20 -40.22
C ALA A 14 -55.87 49.81 -39.96
N CYS A 15 -55.05 49.69 -38.90
CA CYS A 15 -54.70 48.39 -38.30
C CYS A 15 -54.41 48.46 -36.77
N GLY A 16 -55.38 48.93 -35.97
CA GLY A 16 -55.19 49.26 -34.55
C GLY A 16 -55.58 48.21 -33.50
N SER A 17 -56.58 47.35 -33.76
CA SER A 17 -57.23 46.57 -32.68
C SER A 17 -56.82 45.07 -32.60
N VAL A 18 -56.50 44.44 -33.74
CA VAL A 18 -56.23 42.99 -33.79
C VAL A 18 -54.87 42.60 -33.18
N ARG A 19 -53.89 43.52 -33.18
CA ARG A 19 -52.52 43.24 -32.68
C ARG A 19 -52.48 43.01 -31.17
N SER A 20 -53.27 43.72 -30.38
CA SER A 20 -53.25 43.64 -28.91
C SER A 20 -53.84 42.32 -28.38
N ILE A 21 -54.91 41.81 -28.99
CA ILE A 21 -55.53 40.53 -28.58
C ILE A 21 -54.60 39.36 -28.93
N LYS A 22 -53.98 39.39 -30.12
CA LYS A 22 -53.01 38.38 -30.56
C LYS A 22 -51.80 38.31 -29.62
N ALA A 23 -51.19 39.46 -29.29
CA ALA A 23 -50.06 39.52 -28.36
C ALA A 23 -50.40 39.00 -26.95
N LEU A 24 -51.58 39.30 -26.43
CA LEU A 24 -52.05 38.78 -25.14
C LEU A 24 -52.28 37.26 -25.16
N TRP A 25 -52.77 36.71 -26.26
CA TRP A 25 -52.95 35.26 -26.44
C TRP A 25 -51.61 34.53 -26.57
N GLU A 26 -50.70 35.02 -27.40
CA GLU A 26 -49.36 34.45 -27.60
C GLU A 26 -48.55 34.44 -26.29
N THR A 27 -48.61 35.53 -25.51
CA THR A 27 -48.00 35.61 -24.18
C THR A 27 -48.59 34.56 -23.21
N ARG A 28 -49.90 34.28 -23.31
CA ARG A 28 -50.62 33.33 -22.43
C ARG A 28 -50.47 31.87 -22.85
N ILE A 29 -50.15 31.60 -24.11
CA ILE A 29 -49.70 30.28 -24.60
C ILE A 29 -48.28 30.03 -24.09
N LYS A 30 -47.35 30.93 -24.39
CA LYS A 30 -45.93 30.80 -24.00
C LYS A 30 -45.74 30.61 -22.50
N ARG A 31 -46.50 31.34 -21.67
CA ARG A 31 -46.48 31.18 -20.20
C ARG A 31 -47.02 29.82 -19.74
N ARG A 32 -47.97 29.21 -20.44
CA ARG A 32 -48.46 27.84 -20.15
C ARG A 32 -47.48 26.77 -20.59
N GLU A 33 -46.81 26.96 -21.72
CA GLU A 33 -45.75 26.07 -22.20
C GLU A 33 -44.53 26.12 -21.28
N GLU A 34 -44.13 27.32 -20.81
CA GLU A 34 -43.08 27.49 -19.80
C GLU A 34 -43.47 26.87 -18.44
N GLU A 35 -44.73 26.97 -18.01
CA GLU A 35 -45.21 26.28 -16.80
C GLU A 35 -45.28 24.76 -16.96
N GLN A 36 -45.73 24.24 -18.11
CA GLN A 36 -45.73 22.80 -18.40
C GLN A 36 -44.30 22.26 -18.51
N SER A 37 -43.39 22.99 -19.14
CA SER A 37 -41.97 22.64 -19.22
C SER A 37 -41.32 22.65 -17.83
N ARG A 38 -41.58 23.67 -17.01
CA ARG A 38 -41.14 23.70 -15.60
C ARG A 38 -41.73 22.58 -14.74
N ARG A 39 -43.00 22.19 -14.98
CA ARG A 39 -43.64 21.04 -14.31
C ARG A 39 -43.08 19.70 -14.80
N SER A 40 -42.77 19.56 -16.09
CA SER A 40 -42.13 18.39 -16.68
C SER A 40 -40.69 18.23 -16.17
N LEU A 41 -39.91 19.31 -16.11
CA LEU A 41 -38.57 19.34 -15.52
C LEU A 41 -38.59 19.02 -14.03
N ARG A 42 -39.54 19.58 -13.26
CA ARG A 42 -39.74 19.22 -11.85
C ARG A 42 -40.20 17.77 -11.67
N GLY A 43 -41.09 17.27 -12.52
CA GLY A 43 -41.56 15.88 -12.51
C GLY A 43 -40.45 14.90 -12.85
N GLY A 44 -39.68 15.15 -13.91
CA GLY A 44 -38.52 14.35 -14.30
C GLY A 44 -37.39 14.40 -13.27
N ALA A 45 -37.16 15.54 -12.62
CA ALA A 45 -36.24 15.64 -11.49
C ALA A 45 -36.76 14.86 -10.27
N MET A 46 -38.05 15.00 -9.92
CA MET A 46 -38.67 14.28 -8.80
C MET A 46 -38.70 12.76 -9.04
N VAL A 47 -38.95 12.32 -10.27
CA VAL A 47 -38.91 10.90 -10.68
C VAL A 47 -37.48 10.37 -10.67
N ARG A 48 -36.48 11.13 -11.16
CA ARG A 48 -35.05 10.76 -11.04
C ARG A 48 -34.58 10.69 -9.59
N LEU A 49 -34.95 11.67 -8.76
CA LEU A 49 -34.69 11.67 -7.32
C LEU A 49 -35.35 10.48 -6.64
N SER A 50 -36.59 10.14 -7.02
CA SER A 50 -37.27 8.96 -6.52
C SER A 50 -36.54 7.68 -6.93
N LEU A 51 -36.21 7.53 -8.22
CA LEU A 51 -35.54 6.35 -8.77
C LEU A 51 -34.20 6.09 -8.06
N GLY A 52 -33.37 7.12 -7.91
CA GLY A 52 -32.11 7.02 -7.17
C GLY A 52 -32.30 6.65 -5.69
N VAL A 53 -33.36 7.14 -5.03
CA VAL A 53 -33.71 6.73 -3.66
C VAL A 53 -34.19 5.28 -3.58
N TRP A 54 -34.87 4.75 -4.61
CA TRP A 54 -35.22 3.33 -4.69
C TRP A 54 -33.98 2.45 -4.95
N GLU A 55 -33.09 2.87 -5.85
CA GLU A 55 -31.81 2.21 -6.11
C GLU A 55 -30.92 2.17 -4.86
N ASP A 56 -30.75 3.30 -4.15
CA ASP A 56 -30.01 3.38 -2.89
C ASP A 56 -30.61 2.48 -1.79
N ARG A 57 -31.94 2.34 -1.73
CA ARG A 57 -32.61 1.44 -0.78
C ARG A 57 -32.39 -0.03 -1.12
N ALA A 58 -32.49 -0.41 -2.39
CA ALA A 58 -32.22 -1.78 -2.84
C ALA A 58 -30.74 -2.16 -2.68
N ALA A 59 -29.85 -1.21 -2.98
CA ALA A 59 -28.42 -1.31 -2.73
C ALA A 59 -28.11 -1.53 -1.25
N LEU A 60 -28.70 -0.72 -0.36
CA LEU A 60 -28.53 -0.86 1.09
C LEU A 60 -29.09 -2.17 1.64
N ALA A 61 -30.23 -2.64 1.13
CA ALA A 61 -30.79 -3.94 1.52
C ALA A 61 -29.79 -5.08 1.21
N ARG A 62 -29.31 -5.14 -0.04
CA ARG A 62 -28.27 -6.11 -0.46
C ARG A 62 -26.99 -6.02 0.37
N LEU A 63 -26.57 -4.82 0.77
CA LEU A 63 -25.40 -4.63 1.64
C LEU A 63 -25.64 -5.14 3.07
N LYS A 64 -26.86 -4.98 3.60
CA LYS A 64 -27.25 -5.51 4.92
C LYS A 64 -27.27 -7.03 4.94
N ASP A 65 -27.69 -7.67 3.85
CA ASP A 65 -27.66 -9.14 3.70
C ASP A 65 -26.22 -9.70 3.65
N LYS A 66 -25.21 -8.84 3.48
CA LYS A 66 -23.77 -9.18 3.48
C LYS A 66 -23.07 -8.83 4.80
N LEU A 67 -23.81 -8.35 5.80
CA LEU A 67 -23.29 -8.12 7.15
C LEU A 67 -23.29 -9.42 7.95
N GLN A 68 -22.20 -9.66 8.66
CA GLN A 68 -22.02 -10.80 9.55
C GLN A 68 -21.49 -10.31 10.90
N MET A 69 -21.89 -10.99 11.97
CA MET A 69 -21.36 -10.78 13.32
C MET A 69 -20.48 -11.98 13.66
N GLU A 70 -19.18 -11.76 13.81
CA GLU A 70 -18.19 -12.77 14.20
C GLU A 70 -17.39 -12.21 15.39
N ASP A 71 -17.28 -12.97 16.48
CA ASP A 71 -16.55 -12.59 17.71
C ASP A 71 -16.86 -11.20 18.31
N GLY A 72 -18.06 -10.68 18.02
CA GLY A 72 -18.51 -9.35 18.44
C GLY A 72 -18.14 -8.21 17.47
N CYS A 73 -17.36 -8.50 16.43
CA CYS A 73 -17.08 -7.61 15.31
C CYS A 73 -18.21 -7.66 14.28
N LEU A 74 -18.61 -6.49 13.77
CA LEU A 74 -19.51 -6.39 12.61
C LEU A 74 -18.68 -6.32 11.33
N ILE A 75 -18.78 -7.35 10.51
CA ILE A 75 -17.99 -7.58 9.30
C ILE A 75 -18.90 -7.40 8.07
N LEU A 76 -18.42 -6.64 7.07
CA LEU A 76 -19.02 -6.57 5.75
C LEU A 76 -18.22 -7.44 4.77
N ARG A 77 -18.74 -8.63 4.45
CA ARG A 77 -18.11 -9.55 3.49
C ARG A 77 -18.71 -9.37 2.09
N ILE A 78 -17.93 -8.88 1.14
CA ILE A 78 -18.35 -8.76 -0.27
C ILE A 78 -17.40 -9.56 -1.16
N GLU A 79 -17.93 -10.66 -1.69
CA GLU A 79 -17.25 -11.54 -2.63
C GLU A 79 -17.94 -11.49 -4.00
N HIS A 80 -17.16 -11.71 -5.06
CA HIS A 80 -17.56 -11.66 -6.48
C HIS A 80 -17.90 -10.24 -7.04
N GLU A 81 -17.87 -10.10 -8.37
CA GLU A 81 -17.93 -8.81 -9.10
C GLU A 81 -19.30 -8.09 -9.08
N GLU A 82 -20.09 -8.22 -8.01
CA GLU A 82 -21.39 -7.54 -7.87
C GLU A 82 -21.26 -5.99 -7.84
N TRP A 83 -20.08 -5.44 -7.49
CA TRP A 83 -19.88 -4.01 -7.22
C TRP A 83 -18.52 -3.47 -7.71
N LYS A 84 -18.47 -2.96 -8.95
CA LYS A 84 -17.29 -2.20 -9.46
C LYS A 84 -17.03 -0.89 -8.72
N SER A 85 -18.04 -0.37 -8.00
CA SER A 85 -17.98 0.82 -7.15
C SER A 85 -18.97 0.66 -5.98
N LEU A 86 -18.52 0.97 -4.76
CA LEU A 86 -19.37 0.94 -3.57
C LEU A 86 -20.33 2.15 -3.54
N PRO A 87 -21.60 1.98 -3.15
CA PRO A 87 -22.61 3.02 -3.23
C PRO A 87 -22.53 3.99 -2.05
N SER A 88 -22.98 5.23 -2.22
CA SER A 88 -23.04 6.23 -1.15
C SER A 88 -23.95 5.83 0.02
N CYS A 89 -24.98 5.01 -0.21
CA CYS A 89 -25.86 4.53 0.85
C CYS A 89 -25.16 3.65 1.90
N LEU A 90 -23.99 3.07 1.57
CA LEU A 90 -23.16 2.31 2.52
C LEU A 90 -22.79 3.13 3.76
N ILE A 91 -22.72 4.47 3.66
CA ILE A 91 -22.50 5.42 4.77
C ILE A 91 -23.54 5.27 5.92
N GLN A 92 -24.63 4.53 5.72
CA GLN A 92 -25.61 4.21 6.76
C GLN A 92 -25.17 3.08 7.71
N LEU A 93 -24.12 2.33 7.39
CA LEU A 93 -23.61 1.17 8.15
C LEU A 93 -22.30 1.52 8.90
N ARG A 94 -22.25 2.65 9.61
CA ARG A 94 -21.00 3.22 10.18
C ARG A 94 -20.44 2.42 11.35
N GLU A 95 -21.29 1.59 11.94
CA GLU A 95 -21.01 0.62 12.99
C GLU A 95 -20.12 -0.54 12.54
N VAL A 96 -19.96 -0.77 11.22
CA VAL A 96 -19.10 -1.82 10.67
C VAL A 96 -17.65 -1.60 11.10
N GLN A 97 -17.05 -2.65 11.64
CA GLN A 97 -15.68 -2.68 12.17
C GLN A 97 -14.71 -3.33 11.19
N GLU A 98 -15.17 -4.21 10.32
CA GLU A 98 -14.32 -4.83 9.31
C GLU A 98 -14.94 -4.80 7.91
N TRP A 99 -14.13 -4.47 6.91
CA TRP A 99 -14.47 -4.62 5.50
C TRP A 99 -13.59 -5.71 4.91
N GLN A 100 -14.23 -6.75 4.38
CA GLN A 100 -13.57 -7.89 3.73
C GLN A 100 -14.14 -8.00 2.31
N ILE A 101 -13.53 -7.26 1.38
CA ILE A 101 -14.06 -7.04 0.02
C ILE A 101 -13.02 -7.52 -0.99
N HIS A 102 -13.00 -8.81 -1.27
CA HIS A 102 -11.99 -9.43 -2.14
C HIS A 102 -12.60 -9.84 -3.49
N ARG A 103 -11.84 -9.68 -4.59
CA ARG A 103 -12.27 -10.10 -5.94
C ARG A 103 -13.60 -9.48 -6.39
N ALA A 104 -13.92 -8.27 -5.94
CA ALA A 104 -15.14 -7.54 -6.29
C ALA A 104 -14.99 -6.67 -7.57
N GLY A 105 -13.77 -6.57 -8.12
CA GLY A 105 -13.48 -5.73 -9.28
C GLY A 105 -13.45 -4.22 -8.95
N LEU A 106 -13.31 -3.86 -7.66
CA LEU A 106 -13.32 -2.48 -7.18
C LEU A 106 -12.12 -1.70 -7.74
N GLN A 107 -12.35 -0.54 -8.35
CA GLN A 107 -11.28 0.27 -8.96
C GLN A 107 -10.77 1.43 -8.09
N LYS A 108 -11.57 1.86 -7.10
CA LYS A 108 -11.28 2.99 -6.23
C LYS A 108 -11.88 2.76 -4.84
N ILE A 109 -11.14 3.15 -3.80
CA ILE A 109 -11.69 3.24 -2.45
C ILE A 109 -12.55 4.52 -2.39
N PRO A 110 -13.82 4.46 -1.96
CA PRO A 110 -14.69 5.64 -1.94
C PRO A 110 -14.21 6.67 -0.90
N PRO A 111 -14.20 7.99 -1.21
CA PRO A 111 -13.80 9.02 -0.24
C PRO A 111 -14.62 9.04 1.06
N PHE A 112 -15.85 8.53 1.00
CA PHE A 112 -16.72 8.41 2.17
C PHE A 112 -16.26 7.34 3.19
N ILE A 113 -15.22 6.56 2.90
CA ILE A 113 -14.57 5.63 3.84
C ILE A 113 -14.24 6.31 5.18
N SER A 114 -13.91 7.61 5.15
CA SER A 114 -13.71 8.44 6.35
C SER A 114 -14.92 8.56 7.30
N SER A 115 -16.08 8.02 6.94
CA SER A 115 -17.29 7.96 7.78
C SER A 115 -17.30 6.76 8.74
N PHE A 116 -16.46 5.75 8.49
CA PHE A 116 -16.41 4.48 9.22
C PHE A 116 -15.39 4.59 10.36
N GLN A 117 -15.66 5.47 11.32
CA GLN A 117 -14.73 5.77 12.43
C GLN A 117 -14.51 4.57 13.38
N SER A 118 -15.37 3.54 13.31
CA SER A 118 -15.24 2.29 14.04
C SER A 118 -14.41 1.23 13.31
N LEU A 119 -13.95 1.48 12.08
CA LEU A 119 -13.25 0.49 11.27
C LEU A 119 -11.87 0.15 11.87
N LEU A 120 -11.64 -1.15 12.07
CA LEU A 120 -10.43 -1.77 12.61
C LEU A 120 -9.66 -2.51 11.51
N VAL A 121 -10.36 -3.20 10.60
CA VAL A 121 -9.76 -3.97 9.49
C VAL A 121 -10.36 -3.51 8.16
N LEU A 122 -9.49 -3.26 7.18
CA LEU A 122 -9.86 -2.96 5.80
C LEU A 122 -9.07 -3.85 4.84
N ASP A 123 -9.64 -5.00 4.48
CA ASP A 123 -9.11 -5.83 3.40
C ASP A 123 -9.86 -5.56 2.09
N LEU A 124 -9.13 -4.98 1.14
CA LEU A 124 -9.55 -4.73 -0.24
C LEU A 124 -8.62 -5.45 -1.24
N SER A 125 -8.00 -6.55 -0.83
CA SER A 125 -7.05 -7.32 -1.63
C SER A 125 -7.69 -7.96 -2.87
N ARG A 126 -6.88 -8.19 -3.90
CA ARG A 126 -7.29 -8.81 -5.18
C ARG A 126 -8.41 -8.03 -5.88
N ASN A 127 -8.27 -6.71 -5.96
CA ASN A 127 -9.16 -5.81 -6.71
C ASN A 127 -8.37 -5.09 -7.83
N GLY A 128 -8.94 -4.02 -8.39
CA GLY A 128 -8.33 -3.18 -9.42
C GLY A 128 -7.91 -1.80 -8.91
N ILE A 129 -7.71 -1.62 -7.60
CA ILE A 129 -7.55 -0.31 -6.96
C ILE A 129 -6.25 0.35 -7.43
N SER A 130 -6.36 1.57 -7.98
CA SER A 130 -5.20 2.34 -8.45
C SER A 130 -4.71 3.42 -7.48
N GLU A 131 -5.58 3.87 -6.57
CA GLU A 131 -5.33 5.00 -5.67
C GLU A 131 -5.90 4.73 -4.27
N ILE A 132 -5.16 5.13 -3.24
CA ILE A 132 -5.67 5.23 -1.86
C ILE A 132 -6.06 6.71 -1.64
N PRO A 133 -7.31 7.01 -1.27
CA PRO A 133 -7.76 8.40 -1.07
C PRO A 133 -7.21 8.94 0.25
N LYS A 134 -6.83 10.22 0.28
CA LYS A 134 -6.36 10.92 1.50
C LYS A 134 -7.30 10.81 2.71
N GLN A 135 -8.59 10.60 2.45
CA GLN A 135 -9.61 10.35 3.45
C GLN A 135 -9.34 9.12 4.33
N ILE A 136 -8.44 8.21 3.91
CA ILE A 136 -8.00 7.07 4.73
C ILE A 136 -7.40 7.51 6.07
N GLY A 137 -6.67 8.64 6.11
CA GLY A 137 -6.04 9.19 7.32
C GLY A 137 -7.01 9.66 8.40
N LYS A 138 -8.32 9.57 8.18
CA LYS A 138 -9.35 9.80 9.21
C LYS A 138 -9.70 8.54 10.00
N LEU A 139 -9.21 7.37 9.58
CA LEU A 139 -9.44 6.08 10.24
C LEU A 139 -8.42 5.85 11.35
N THR A 140 -8.41 6.70 12.37
CA THR A 140 -7.40 6.65 13.46
C THR A 140 -7.43 5.37 14.30
N ARG A 141 -8.51 4.57 14.18
CA ARG A 141 -8.68 3.24 14.80
C ARG A 141 -8.31 2.06 13.89
N LEU A 142 -7.98 2.29 12.61
CA LEU A 142 -7.61 1.23 11.69
C LEU A 142 -6.32 0.56 12.19
N ARG A 143 -6.38 -0.76 12.40
CA ARG A 143 -5.26 -1.61 12.83
C ARG A 143 -4.67 -2.36 11.66
N GLU A 144 -5.50 -2.82 10.72
CA GLU A 144 -5.05 -3.62 9.58
C GLU A 144 -5.56 -3.05 8.25
N LEU A 145 -4.64 -2.87 7.30
CA LEU A 145 -4.95 -2.45 5.93
C LEU A 145 -4.31 -3.43 4.94
N MET A 146 -5.13 -4.22 4.25
CA MET A 146 -4.68 -5.21 3.27
C MET A 146 -5.11 -4.77 1.87
N LEU A 147 -4.11 -4.51 1.02
CA LEU A 147 -4.27 -3.96 -0.32
C LEU A 147 -3.47 -4.76 -1.36
N ASN A 148 -3.20 -6.04 -1.06
CA ASN A 148 -2.43 -6.93 -1.93
C ASN A 148 -3.10 -7.15 -3.28
N TYR A 149 -2.31 -7.43 -4.32
CA TYR A 149 -2.82 -7.75 -5.67
C TYR A 149 -3.77 -6.66 -6.22
N ASN A 150 -3.39 -5.39 -6.06
CA ASN A 150 -4.07 -4.23 -6.65
C ASN A 150 -3.17 -3.59 -7.73
N ARG A 151 -3.36 -2.30 -8.03
CA ARG A 151 -2.61 -1.52 -9.03
C ARG A 151 -2.16 -0.17 -8.46
N ILE A 152 -1.91 -0.12 -7.17
CA ILE A 152 -1.63 1.11 -6.42
C ILE A 152 -0.27 1.67 -6.88
N GLN A 153 -0.30 2.92 -7.35
CA GLN A 153 0.90 3.61 -7.83
C GLN A 153 1.58 4.42 -6.73
N PHE A 154 0.78 5.02 -5.85
CA PHE A 154 1.23 5.92 -4.80
C PHE A 154 0.43 5.70 -3.53
N VAL A 155 1.12 5.86 -2.39
CA VAL A 155 0.51 5.82 -1.06
C VAL A 155 0.46 7.26 -0.52
N PRO A 156 -0.72 7.77 -0.09
CA PRO A 156 -0.87 9.14 0.37
C PRO A 156 -0.19 9.36 1.72
N VAL A 157 0.33 10.57 1.94
CA VAL A 157 0.94 10.96 3.22
C VAL A 157 -0.05 10.81 4.38
N GLU A 158 -1.34 11.03 4.13
CA GLU A 158 -2.39 10.91 5.14
C GLU A 158 -2.56 9.48 5.69
N LEU A 159 -2.06 8.43 5.04
CA LEU A 159 -2.06 7.08 5.65
C LEU A 159 -1.18 7.03 6.91
N SER A 160 -0.18 7.92 7.04
CA SER A 160 0.61 8.07 8.29
C SER A 160 -0.20 8.60 9.48
N TYR A 161 -1.43 9.08 9.28
CA TYR A 161 -2.35 9.52 10.34
C TYR A 161 -3.21 8.38 10.92
N CYS A 162 -3.09 7.16 10.38
CA CYS A 162 -3.69 5.97 10.99
C CYS A 162 -2.83 5.51 12.18
N GLU A 163 -2.85 6.25 13.29
CA GLU A 163 -1.98 6.05 14.46
C GLU A 163 -2.10 4.67 15.11
N SER A 164 -3.21 3.96 14.89
CA SER A 164 -3.44 2.59 15.37
C SER A 164 -2.97 1.49 14.41
N LEU A 165 -2.39 1.83 13.25
CA LEU A 165 -2.05 0.84 12.22
C LEU A 165 -0.90 -0.06 12.69
N GLU A 166 -1.20 -1.36 12.79
CA GLU A 166 -0.32 -2.44 13.24
C GLU A 166 0.16 -3.31 12.06
N LYS A 167 -0.70 -3.46 11.03
CA LYS A 167 -0.43 -4.27 9.83
C LYS A 167 -0.75 -3.51 8.54
N LEU A 168 0.19 -3.50 7.60
CA LEU A 168 0.02 -2.93 6.26
C LEU A 168 0.54 -3.90 5.20
N GLU A 169 -0.34 -4.36 4.31
CA GLU A 169 0.04 -5.24 3.21
C GLU A 169 -0.22 -4.54 1.86
N LEU A 170 0.83 -4.36 1.07
CA LEU A 170 0.84 -3.68 -0.23
C LEU A 170 1.50 -4.55 -1.32
N ALA A 171 1.55 -5.87 -1.12
CA ALA A 171 2.18 -6.80 -2.04
C ALA A 171 1.56 -6.78 -3.45
N MET A 172 2.37 -7.10 -4.46
CA MET A 172 1.89 -7.34 -5.84
C MET A 172 1.18 -6.12 -6.48
N ASN A 173 1.52 -4.89 -6.08
CA ASN A 173 1.02 -3.66 -6.72
C ASN A 173 1.87 -3.23 -7.95
N ARG A 174 3.00 -3.93 -8.21
CA ARG A 174 3.83 -3.93 -9.43
C ARG A 174 4.58 -2.65 -9.82
N VAL A 175 4.06 -1.47 -9.47
CA VAL A 175 4.62 -0.17 -9.87
C VAL A 175 4.84 0.78 -8.68
N LEU A 176 4.44 0.35 -7.47
CA LEU A 176 4.74 1.07 -6.25
C LEU A 176 6.26 1.02 -6.00
N SER A 177 6.91 2.18 -5.92
CA SER A 177 8.38 2.32 -5.83
C SER A 177 8.84 3.22 -4.69
N CYS A 178 7.93 3.89 -3.99
CA CYS A 178 8.24 4.78 -2.87
C CYS A 178 7.12 4.79 -1.81
N LEU A 179 7.46 5.22 -0.59
CA LEU A 179 6.53 5.50 0.50
C LEU A 179 6.80 6.90 1.06
N PRO A 180 5.79 7.63 1.57
CA PRO A 180 5.99 8.94 2.18
C PRO A 180 6.91 8.89 3.41
N ASP A 181 7.79 9.89 3.57
CA ASP A 181 8.71 10.01 4.71
C ASP A 181 8.02 9.97 6.08
N GLN A 182 6.78 10.43 6.14
CA GLN A 182 5.96 10.49 7.35
C GLN A 182 5.56 9.11 7.86
N PHE A 183 5.77 8.03 7.11
CA PHE A 183 5.49 6.66 7.57
C PHE A 183 6.31 6.28 8.80
N ARG A 184 7.47 6.90 9.04
CA ARG A 184 8.23 6.77 10.30
C ARG A 184 7.44 7.14 11.56
N ASN A 185 6.32 7.85 11.43
CA ASN A 185 5.42 8.21 12.53
C ASN A 185 4.42 7.09 12.90
N LEU A 186 4.34 6.00 12.13
CA LEU A 186 3.47 4.85 12.41
C LEU A 186 4.05 4.01 13.55
N ASN A 187 3.95 4.53 14.77
CA ASN A 187 4.58 4.01 15.98
C ASN A 187 4.10 2.62 16.43
N ARG A 188 3.08 2.05 15.78
CA ARG A 188 2.52 0.72 16.07
C ARG A 188 2.69 -0.28 14.92
N LEU A 189 3.20 0.13 13.75
CA LEU A 189 3.29 -0.76 12.59
C LEU A 189 4.35 -1.83 12.86
N GLN A 190 3.89 -3.07 13.01
CA GLN A 190 4.68 -4.26 13.32
C GLN A 190 4.94 -5.12 12.09
N HIS A 191 4.00 -5.15 11.14
CA HIS A 191 4.07 -5.98 9.95
C HIS A 191 3.86 -5.15 8.68
N LEU A 192 4.82 -5.22 7.76
CA LEU A 192 4.80 -4.49 6.49
C LEU A 192 5.18 -5.40 5.32
N ASP A 193 4.24 -5.63 4.40
CA ASP A 193 4.50 -6.34 3.14
C ASP A 193 4.58 -5.34 1.97
N LEU A 194 5.75 -5.25 1.34
CA LEU A 194 6.03 -4.49 0.11
C LEU A 194 6.53 -5.40 -1.01
N SER A 195 6.34 -6.71 -0.91
CA SER A 195 6.84 -7.68 -1.88
C SER A 195 6.22 -7.49 -3.27
N MET A 196 6.96 -7.92 -4.32
CA MET A 196 6.49 -7.94 -5.71
C MET A 196 6.03 -6.57 -6.23
N ASN A 197 6.85 -5.56 -5.96
CA ASN A 197 6.68 -4.14 -6.31
C ASN A 197 7.91 -3.63 -7.09
N ASP A 198 8.13 -2.31 -7.12
CA ASP A 198 9.16 -1.67 -7.95
C ASP A 198 10.19 -0.85 -7.14
N PHE A 199 10.44 -1.24 -5.88
CA PHE A 199 11.41 -0.56 -5.02
C PHE A 199 12.85 -0.85 -5.46
N THR A 200 13.65 0.19 -5.67
CA THR A 200 15.08 0.10 -6.04
C THR A 200 16.04 0.26 -4.85
N CYS A 201 15.55 0.85 -3.75
CA CYS A 201 16.23 0.97 -2.47
C CYS A 201 15.23 0.77 -1.30
N LEU A 202 15.76 0.46 -0.11
CA LEU A 202 15.00 0.40 1.12
C LEU A 202 14.62 1.84 1.54
N PRO A 203 13.33 2.22 1.65
CA PRO A 203 12.96 3.61 1.97
C PRO A 203 13.37 4.01 3.39
N ASP A 204 13.90 5.23 3.57
CA ASP A 204 14.24 5.78 4.88
C ASP A 204 13.05 5.79 5.87
N SER A 205 11.83 5.92 5.33
CA SER A 205 10.59 5.83 6.10
C SER A 205 10.35 4.46 6.71
N VAL A 206 10.80 3.38 6.06
CA VAL A 206 10.73 2.00 6.58
C VAL A 206 11.84 1.75 7.59
N VAL A 207 13.07 2.20 7.31
CA VAL A 207 14.20 2.12 8.26
C VAL A 207 13.88 2.84 9.57
N GLY A 208 13.12 3.93 9.51
CA GLY A 208 12.67 4.72 10.65
C GLY A 208 11.51 4.16 11.46
N LEU A 209 10.91 3.01 11.10
CA LEU A 209 9.78 2.45 11.84
C LEU A 209 10.22 1.87 13.21
N PRO A 210 9.67 2.34 14.35
CA PRO A 210 10.15 1.98 15.68
C PRO A 210 9.61 0.65 16.20
N ALA A 211 8.49 0.18 15.64
CA ALA A 211 7.77 -1.00 16.09
C ALA A 211 7.82 -2.17 15.10
N LEU A 212 8.53 -2.02 13.98
CA LEU A 212 8.52 -3.00 12.89
C LEU A 212 9.26 -4.28 13.31
N GLU A 213 8.53 -5.40 13.23
CA GLU A 213 8.96 -6.73 13.66
C GLU A 213 9.08 -7.70 12.46
N TRP A 214 8.29 -7.48 11.40
CA TRP A 214 8.28 -8.25 10.15
C TRP A 214 8.26 -7.33 8.93
N LEU A 215 9.15 -7.58 7.96
CA LEU A 215 9.23 -6.85 6.69
C LEU A 215 9.49 -7.82 5.52
N ASP A 216 8.63 -7.77 4.50
CA ASP A 216 8.91 -8.39 3.19
C ASP A 216 9.07 -7.33 2.10
N MET A 217 10.22 -7.39 1.42
CA MET A 217 10.56 -6.61 0.22
C MET A 217 11.08 -7.51 -0.91
N GLY A 218 10.81 -8.81 -0.88
CA GLY A 218 11.18 -9.73 -1.92
C GLY A 218 10.46 -9.48 -3.25
N GLY A 219 11.09 -9.82 -4.37
CA GLY A 219 10.52 -9.58 -5.70
C GLY A 219 10.49 -8.10 -6.10
N ASN A 220 11.42 -7.29 -5.57
CA ASN A 220 11.64 -5.90 -5.94
C ASN A 220 12.93 -5.77 -6.79
N ARG A 221 13.45 -4.56 -6.95
CA ARG A 221 14.72 -4.28 -7.65
C ARG A 221 15.78 -3.68 -6.72
N LEU A 222 15.80 -4.10 -5.45
CA LEU A 222 16.73 -3.58 -4.45
C LEU A 222 18.17 -3.90 -4.84
N GLN A 223 19.00 -2.89 -5.08
CA GLN A 223 20.42 -3.06 -5.48
C GLN A 223 21.38 -3.06 -4.29
N HIS A 224 21.05 -2.26 -3.26
CA HIS A 224 21.86 -2.06 -2.06
C HIS A 224 20.95 -1.90 -0.82
N LEU A 225 21.44 -2.38 0.33
CA LEU A 225 20.92 -2.00 1.65
C LEU A 225 21.78 -0.85 2.22
N PRO A 226 21.22 0.06 3.04
CA PRO A 226 22.00 1.13 3.67
C PRO A 226 23.03 0.56 4.65
N GLU A 227 24.27 1.06 4.61
CA GLU A 227 25.37 0.65 5.52
C GLU A 227 25.01 0.88 7.00
N ASP A 228 24.17 1.88 7.25
CA ASP A 228 23.64 2.28 8.56
C ASP A 228 22.25 1.70 8.86
N ILE A 229 21.85 0.57 8.23
CA ILE A 229 20.57 -0.12 8.53
C ILE A 229 20.38 -0.43 10.01
N HIS A 230 21.48 -0.73 10.70
CA HIS A 230 21.58 -0.98 12.13
C HIS A 230 21.61 0.28 13.02
N ARG A 231 21.81 1.47 12.44
CA ARG A 231 22.28 2.66 13.16
C ARG A 231 21.25 3.77 13.15
N LEU A 232 20.96 4.24 14.36
CA LEU A 232 20.36 5.54 14.69
C LEU A 232 20.95 6.69 13.84
N VAL A 233 20.14 7.32 12.99
CA VAL A 233 20.47 8.64 12.44
C VAL A 233 19.34 9.60 12.81
N LEU A 234 19.63 10.47 13.79
CA LEU A 234 18.97 11.76 13.90
C LEU A 234 19.48 12.61 12.74
N LEU A 235 18.66 12.82 11.71
CA LEU A 235 18.86 13.95 10.80
C LEU A 235 18.42 15.22 11.53
N SER A 236 19.29 15.70 12.43
CA SER A 236 19.30 17.10 12.81
C SER A 236 19.87 17.87 11.64
N GLU A 237 19.05 18.62 10.94
CA GLU A 237 19.56 19.90 10.44
C GLU A 237 19.93 20.76 11.67
N PRO A 238 21.02 21.54 11.62
CA PRO A 238 21.43 22.37 12.75
C PRO A 238 20.48 23.56 12.91
N CYS A 239 19.47 23.44 13.78
CA CYS A 239 18.61 24.55 14.15
C CYS A 239 19.43 25.65 14.87
N THR A 240 19.73 26.73 14.14
CA THR A 240 20.42 27.93 14.66
C THR A 240 19.48 28.82 15.49
N HIS A 241 18.80 28.26 16.50
CA HIS A 241 18.00 29.01 17.46
C HIS A 241 18.13 28.46 18.91
N PRO A 242 18.81 29.17 19.83
CA PRO A 242 19.21 28.64 21.14
C PRO A 242 18.10 28.72 22.23
N GLN A 243 16.82 28.58 21.87
CA GLN A 243 15.69 28.72 22.82
C GLN A 243 14.70 27.53 22.87
N LEU A 244 15.00 26.40 22.23
CA LEU A 244 14.21 25.16 22.31
C LEU A 244 15.01 23.94 22.81
N ALA A 245 16.03 24.18 23.64
CA ALA A 245 16.90 23.14 24.22
C ALA A 245 16.24 22.25 25.31
N SER A 246 14.91 22.16 25.33
CA SER A 246 14.11 21.45 26.34
C SER A 246 13.35 20.24 25.81
N GLN A 247 13.52 19.86 24.53
CA GLN A 247 13.00 18.59 24.00
C GLN A 247 14.09 17.52 23.94
N GLN A 248 13.92 16.48 24.77
CA GLN A 248 14.82 15.34 24.86
C GLN A 248 14.98 14.63 23.50
N HIS A 249 16.22 14.50 23.05
CA HIS A 249 16.59 13.59 21.96
C HIS A 249 16.31 12.15 22.39
N ARG A 250 15.13 11.63 22.04
CA ARG A 250 14.83 10.20 22.19
C ARG A 250 15.54 9.43 21.09
N CYS A 251 16.59 8.70 21.44
CA CYS A 251 17.18 7.68 20.57
C CYS A 251 16.13 6.59 20.31
N VAL A 252 15.77 6.38 19.04
CA VAL A 252 14.79 5.37 18.60
C VAL A 252 15.50 4.40 17.67
N LEU A 253 15.72 3.16 18.13
CA LEU A 253 16.43 2.11 17.38
C LEU A 253 15.80 1.89 16.00
N ARG A 254 16.53 2.25 14.94
CA ARG A 254 16.14 1.95 13.56
C ARG A 254 16.08 0.42 13.38
N MET A 255 14.91 -0.09 13.00
CA MET A 255 14.63 -1.52 12.83
C MET A 255 15.07 -2.41 14.00
N GLY A 256 15.21 -1.87 15.22
CA GLY A 256 15.79 -2.60 16.37
C GLY A 256 14.91 -3.73 16.91
N LYS A 257 13.67 -3.80 16.44
CA LYS A 257 12.69 -4.85 16.70
C LYS A 257 12.52 -5.84 15.55
N LEU A 258 13.22 -5.66 14.43
CA LEU A 258 12.99 -6.49 13.25
C LEU A 258 13.51 -7.91 13.48
N HIS A 259 12.59 -8.86 13.57
CA HIS A 259 12.88 -10.29 13.71
C HIS A 259 12.93 -10.99 12.36
N THR A 260 12.13 -10.54 11.39
CA THR A 260 11.98 -11.21 10.09
C THR A 260 12.15 -10.23 8.94
N PHE A 261 13.10 -10.54 8.04
CA PHE A 261 13.39 -9.72 6.86
C PHE A 261 13.51 -10.57 5.59
N TRP A 262 12.57 -10.38 4.67
CA TRP A 262 12.49 -11.08 3.39
C TRP A 262 12.97 -10.15 2.26
N LEU A 263 14.01 -10.58 1.56
CA LEU A 263 14.74 -9.85 0.52
C LEU A 263 14.99 -10.71 -0.74
N GLN A 264 14.35 -11.87 -0.84
CA GLN A 264 14.48 -12.79 -1.98
C GLN A 264 14.13 -12.14 -3.31
N ARG A 265 14.70 -12.60 -4.43
CA ARG A 265 14.36 -12.10 -5.79
C ARG A 265 14.54 -10.58 -5.92
N ASN A 266 15.74 -10.11 -5.57
CA ASN A 266 16.17 -8.71 -5.69
C ASN A 266 17.49 -8.63 -6.48
N GLU A 267 18.12 -7.45 -6.53
CA GLU A 267 19.37 -7.21 -7.25
C GLU A 267 20.58 -6.99 -6.33
N LEU A 268 20.49 -7.41 -5.06
CA LEU A 268 21.49 -7.11 -4.03
C LEU A 268 22.85 -7.71 -4.41
N GLN A 269 23.86 -6.85 -4.59
CA GLN A 269 25.22 -7.27 -4.98
C GLN A 269 26.13 -7.59 -3.78
N LYS A 270 25.84 -6.96 -2.64
CA LYS A 270 26.56 -7.11 -1.38
C LYS A 270 25.60 -6.87 -0.21
N LEU A 271 25.94 -7.42 0.95
CA LEU A 271 25.37 -7.03 2.24
C LEU A 271 26.30 -6.02 2.93
N PRO A 272 25.77 -5.10 3.77
CA PRO A 272 26.59 -4.25 4.61
C PRO A 272 27.16 -5.05 5.79
N GLU A 273 28.44 -4.86 6.12
CA GLU A 273 29.12 -5.54 7.25
C GLU A 273 28.37 -5.38 8.58
N ASN A 274 27.71 -4.23 8.75
CA ASN A 274 26.96 -3.92 9.97
C ASN A 274 25.60 -4.63 10.09
N ILE A 275 25.19 -5.47 9.13
CA ILE A 275 23.97 -6.29 9.27
C ILE A 275 24.04 -7.21 10.50
N SER A 276 25.27 -7.62 10.86
CA SER A 276 25.64 -8.33 12.09
C SER A 276 25.14 -7.65 13.38
N ARG A 277 24.94 -6.33 13.38
CA ARG A 277 24.45 -5.56 14.54
C ARG A 277 22.93 -5.57 14.70
N MET A 278 22.18 -6.14 13.76
CA MET A 278 20.73 -6.36 13.89
C MET A 278 20.49 -7.57 14.80
N SER A 279 20.78 -7.43 16.10
CA SER A 279 20.81 -8.55 17.05
C SER A 279 19.44 -9.17 17.37
N GLY A 280 18.34 -8.53 16.95
CA GLY A 280 16.99 -9.10 17.01
C GLY A 280 16.61 -9.95 15.79
N LEU A 281 17.43 -9.96 14.72
CA LEU A 281 17.07 -10.61 13.47
C LEU A 281 17.20 -12.14 13.59
N ASP A 282 16.06 -12.82 13.38
CA ASP A 282 15.87 -14.26 13.49
C ASP A 282 15.81 -14.93 12.10
N THR A 283 15.06 -14.32 11.18
CA THR A 283 14.87 -14.79 9.80
C THR A 283 15.38 -13.78 8.78
N LEU A 284 16.29 -14.21 7.90
CA LEU A 284 16.85 -13.41 6.80
C LEU A 284 16.83 -14.18 5.46
N VAL A 285 15.90 -13.83 4.59
CA VAL A 285 15.73 -14.51 3.29
C VAL A 285 16.38 -13.70 2.17
N LEU A 286 17.46 -14.21 1.57
CA LEU A 286 18.26 -13.52 0.55
C LEU A 286 18.35 -14.29 -0.78
N SER A 287 17.52 -15.31 -0.97
CA SER A 287 17.60 -16.19 -2.13
C SER A 287 17.31 -15.47 -3.45
N SER A 288 17.93 -15.91 -4.55
CA SER A 288 17.76 -15.30 -5.88
C SER A 288 18.16 -13.81 -5.89
N ASN A 289 19.40 -13.52 -5.50
CA ASN A 289 20.01 -12.18 -5.53
C ASN A 289 21.32 -12.19 -6.35
N ARG A 290 22.11 -11.12 -6.28
CA ARG A 290 23.40 -10.98 -6.99
C ARG A 290 24.59 -10.99 -6.02
N LEU A 291 24.42 -11.55 -4.80
CA LEU A 291 25.45 -11.52 -3.76
C LEU A 291 26.68 -12.32 -4.20
N LYS A 292 27.84 -11.68 -4.11
CA LYS A 292 29.14 -12.30 -4.40
C LYS A 292 29.84 -12.89 -3.18
N ASP A 293 29.46 -12.41 -1.99
CA ASP A 293 30.14 -12.77 -0.75
C ASP A 293 29.21 -12.62 0.47
N ILE A 294 29.59 -13.27 1.57
CA ILE A 294 28.88 -13.22 2.85
C ILE A 294 29.77 -12.49 3.87
N PRO A 295 29.33 -11.36 4.48
CA PRO A 295 30.11 -10.62 5.45
C PRO A 295 30.62 -11.49 6.61
N PRO A 296 31.94 -11.52 6.91
CA PRO A 296 32.50 -12.39 7.94
C PRO A 296 31.97 -12.16 9.36
N LEU A 297 31.39 -10.99 9.62
CA LEU A 297 30.74 -10.63 10.89
C LEU A 297 29.36 -11.28 11.09
N MET A 298 28.77 -11.90 10.05
CA MET A 298 27.52 -12.64 10.20
C MET A 298 27.67 -13.95 10.99
N GLU A 299 28.89 -14.43 11.20
CA GLU A 299 29.15 -15.60 12.07
C GLU A 299 28.71 -15.35 13.53
N ASP A 300 28.79 -14.09 14.00
CA ASP A 300 28.43 -13.67 15.35
C ASP A 300 26.91 -13.50 15.57
N MET A 301 26.09 -13.66 14.52
CA MET A 301 24.62 -13.52 14.58
C MET A 301 23.96 -14.73 15.26
N SER A 302 24.13 -14.82 16.58
CA SER A 302 23.64 -15.94 17.41
C SER A 302 22.12 -16.15 17.35
N GLN A 303 21.33 -15.07 17.23
CA GLN A 303 19.85 -15.12 17.19
C GLN A 303 19.28 -15.54 15.84
N LEU A 304 20.06 -15.47 14.76
CA LEU A 304 19.58 -15.77 13.40
C LEU A 304 19.38 -17.28 13.24
N ARG A 305 18.13 -17.77 13.27
CA ARG A 305 17.78 -19.19 13.05
C ARG A 305 17.64 -19.54 11.57
N PHE A 306 16.94 -18.72 10.79
CA PHE A 306 16.78 -18.96 9.35
C PHE A 306 17.60 -17.98 8.52
N VAL A 307 18.45 -18.49 7.64
CA VAL A 307 19.13 -17.69 6.63
C VAL A 307 19.21 -18.42 5.30
N ASN A 308 18.85 -17.76 4.19
CA ASN A 308 18.81 -18.40 2.88
C ASN A 308 19.56 -17.60 1.82
N PHE A 309 20.72 -18.12 1.40
CA PHE A 309 21.58 -17.55 0.36
C PHE A 309 21.45 -18.24 -1.01
N ARG A 310 20.50 -19.15 -1.22
CA ARG A 310 20.37 -19.93 -2.48
C ARG A 310 20.23 -19.01 -3.70
N ASP A 311 20.63 -19.51 -4.87
CA ASP A 311 20.57 -18.77 -6.15
C ASP A 311 21.30 -17.40 -6.09
N ASN A 312 22.46 -17.35 -5.45
CA ASN A 312 23.37 -16.20 -5.49
C ASN A 312 24.71 -16.60 -6.14
N PRO A 313 25.35 -15.72 -6.93
CA PRO A 313 26.66 -15.94 -7.54
C PRO A 313 27.81 -15.75 -6.54
N LEU A 314 27.77 -16.49 -5.43
CA LEU A 314 28.81 -16.47 -4.40
C LEU A 314 30.16 -16.93 -4.97
N THR A 315 31.24 -16.29 -4.53
CA THR A 315 32.59 -16.48 -5.11
C THR A 315 33.28 -17.78 -4.68
N LEU A 316 32.86 -18.37 -3.56
CA LEU A 316 33.37 -19.66 -3.08
C LEU A 316 32.33 -20.75 -3.35
N ASP A 317 32.76 -21.79 -4.05
CA ASP A 317 32.02 -23.04 -4.10
C ASP A 317 32.20 -23.78 -2.78
N VAL A 318 31.10 -23.90 -2.04
CA VAL A 318 31.03 -24.51 -0.70
C VAL A 318 29.84 -25.44 -0.70
N THR A 319 30.11 -26.74 -0.58
CA THR A 319 29.08 -27.77 -0.51
C THR A 319 29.02 -28.32 0.92
N LEU A 320 27.83 -28.28 1.52
CA LEU A 320 27.58 -29.01 2.76
C LEU A 320 27.56 -30.52 2.47
N PRO A 321 28.05 -31.37 3.39
CA PRO A 321 27.88 -32.82 3.28
C PRO A 321 26.39 -33.17 3.13
N SER A 322 26.06 -34.10 2.24
CA SER A 322 24.68 -34.53 2.04
C SER A 322 24.12 -35.16 3.32
N ARG A 323 23.31 -34.41 4.07
CA ARG A 323 22.53 -34.95 5.20
C ARG A 323 21.61 -36.02 4.64
N LYS A 324 21.63 -37.22 5.23
CA LYS A 324 20.67 -38.27 4.87
C LYS A 324 19.30 -37.82 5.36
N MET A 325 18.46 -37.30 4.46
CA MET A 325 17.05 -37.09 4.78
C MET A 325 16.43 -38.45 5.10
N GLU A 326 16.01 -38.64 6.34
CA GLU A 326 15.24 -39.82 6.71
C GLU A 326 13.84 -39.69 6.11
N ALA A 327 13.33 -40.79 5.53
CA ALA A 327 12.14 -40.75 4.68
C ALA A 327 10.81 -40.46 5.41
N ASN A 328 10.87 -40.29 6.74
CA ASN A 328 9.73 -40.14 7.65
C ASN A 328 9.88 -38.92 8.60
N MET A 329 10.57 -37.85 8.18
CA MET A 329 10.62 -36.60 8.98
C MET A 329 9.31 -35.82 8.84
N ASP A 330 8.72 -35.44 9.97
CA ASP A 330 7.47 -34.65 10.00
C ASP A 330 7.72 -33.20 9.56
N GLU A 331 6.67 -32.39 9.37
CA GLU A 331 6.81 -31.05 8.78
C GLU A 331 7.69 -30.10 9.62
N GLU A 332 7.62 -30.21 10.96
CA GLU A 332 8.48 -29.45 11.90
C GLU A 332 9.96 -29.84 11.74
N ASP A 333 10.28 -31.14 11.72
CA ASP A 333 11.65 -31.63 11.49
C ASP A 333 12.22 -31.11 10.16
N GLN A 334 11.38 -31.04 9.12
CA GLN A 334 11.78 -30.52 7.81
C GLN A 334 12.02 -29.00 7.81
N GLU A 335 11.31 -28.22 8.64
CA GLU A 335 11.58 -26.79 8.82
C GLU A 335 12.89 -26.58 9.61
N ASP A 336 13.08 -27.30 10.72
CA ASP A 336 14.34 -27.31 11.49
C ASP A 336 15.56 -27.70 10.64
N ASP A 337 15.42 -28.70 9.76
CA ASP A 337 16.49 -29.10 8.82
C ASP A 337 16.80 -27.99 7.80
N ARG A 338 15.78 -27.24 7.36
CA ARG A 338 15.95 -26.10 6.44
C ARG A 338 16.58 -24.89 7.14
N GLU A 339 16.24 -24.63 8.40
CA GLU A 339 16.90 -23.64 9.27
C GLU A 339 18.37 -23.97 9.47
N MET A 340 18.67 -25.19 9.94
CA MET A 340 20.04 -25.66 10.18
C MET A 340 20.92 -25.52 8.93
N TYR A 341 20.45 -26.03 7.77
CA TYR A 341 21.20 -26.01 6.51
C TYR A 341 21.68 -24.60 6.14
N GLY A 342 20.82 -23.60 6.28
CA GLY A 342 21.14 -22.21 5.96
C GLY A 342 22.29 -21.65 6.82
N ARG A 343 22.21 -21.87 8.13
CA ARG A 343 23.20 -21.39 9.10
C ARG A 343 24.55 -22.12 8.97
N GLU A 344 24.51 -23.43 8.77
CA GLU A 344 25.72 -24.24 8.59
C GLU A 344 26.47 -23.84 7.31
N PHE A 345 25.74 -23.64 6.21
CA PHE A 345 26.30 -23.13 4.96
C PHE A 345 26.99 -21.79 5.17
N MET A 346 26.30 -20.84 5.82
CA MET A 346 26.85 -19.51 6.13
C MET A 346 28.16 -19.58 6.92
N LYS A 347 28.19 -20.37 8.00
CA LYS A 347 29.38 -20.54 8.84
C LYS A 347 30.53 -21.22 8.10
N LEU A 348 30.26 -22.29 7.36
CA LEU A 348 31.27 -22.99 6.57
C LEU A 348 31.87 -22.08 5.49
N TYR A 349 31.02 -21.31 4.81
CA TYR A 349 31.42 -20.33 3.81
C TYR A 349 32.35 -19.25 4.40
N ILE A 350 31.97 -18.64 5.53
CA ILE A 350 32.81 -17.62 6.21
C ILE A 350 34.16 -18.21 6.64
N ARG A 351 34.19 -19.47 7.10
CA ARG A 351 35.42 -20.16 7.50
C ARG A 351 36.36 -20.42 6.32
N GLU A 352 35.82 -20.85 5.19
CA GLU A 352 36.58 -21.06 3.95
C GLU A 352 37.12 -19.72 3.39
N ALA A 353 36.29 -18.66 3.42
CA ALA A 353 36.71 -17.31 3.05
C ALA A 353 37.91 -16.82 3.86
N ARG A 354 37.85 -16.96 5.19
CA ARG A 354 38.99 -16.63 6.07
C ARG A 354 40.22 -17.46 5.75
N THR A 355 40.07 -18.77 5.55
CA THR A 355 41.19 -19.68 5.21
C THR A 355 41.90 -19.25 3.93
N ARG A 356 41.17 -18.93 2.87
CA ARG A 356 41.75 -18.42 1.60
C ARG A 356 42.40 -17.06 1.75
N ALA A 357 41.82 -16.15 2.55
CA ALA A 357 42.45 -14.87 2.84
C ALA A 357 43.82 -15.03 3.53
N TYR A 358 43.93 -15.96 4.50
CA TYR A 358 45.20 -16.26 5.15
C TYR A 358 46.25 -16.85 4.20
N THR A 359 45.88 -17.81 3.33
CA THR A 359 46.85 -18.41 2.39
C THR A 359 47.38 -17.40 1.36
N VAL A 360 46.56 -16.48 0.88
CA VAL A 360 46.99 -15.40 -0.02
C VAL A 360 47.98 -14.44 0.66
N LEU A 361 47.70 -14.06 1.92
CA LEU A 361 48.57 -13.19 2.71
C LEU A 361 49.92 -13.85 3.05
N ASP A 362 49.94 -15.16 3.30
CA ASP A 362 51.17 -15.89 3.62
C ASP A 362 52.08 -16.01 2.39
N MET A 363 51.52 -16.34 1.22
CA MET A 363 52.28 -16.34 -0.04
C MET A 363 52.93 -14.97 -0.33
N HIS A 364 52.22 -13.86 -0.07
CA HIS A 364 52.76 -12.50 -0.23
C HIS A 364 53.86 -12.14 0.79
N ARG A 365 53.94 -12.85 1.93
CA ARG A 365 55.04 -12.71 2.90
C ARG A 365 56.25 -13.54 2.52
N THR A 366 56.07 -14.69 1.88
CA THR A 366 57.16 -15.56 1.41
C THR A 366 57.80 -15.13 0.08
N SER A 367 57.26 -14.11 -0.59
CA SER A 367 57.80 -13.54 -1.85
C SER A 367 58.36 -12.12 -1.69
N ARG A 368 58.76 -11.74 -0.47
CA ARG A 368 59.52 -10.52 -0.14
C ARG A 368 60.77 -10.89 0.65
#